data_AF-A0A8I0ZVY1-F1
#
_entry.id   AF-A0A8I0ZVY1-F1
#
_cell.length_a   1.000
_cell.length_b   1.000
_cell.length_c   1.000
_cell.angle_alpha   90.00
_cell.angle_beta   90.00
_cell.angle_gamma   90.00
#
_symmetry.space_group_name_H-M   'P 1'
#
loop_
_entity.id
_entity.type
_entity.pdbx_description
1 polymer ?
#
loop_
_entity_poly.entity_id
_entity_poly.type
_entity_poly.pdbx_seq_one_letter_code
_entity_poly.pdbx_strand_id
1 'polypeptide(L)'
;MVDFASDADDWSTQDETNYEDPADYAVEESEPEAADDDLGAGWGVPAEPDADPVFAAETAEEDEPSDPEPMVFSDPALYGGTAIVGEEGEVEPAYANVVEFVEQFFTQVIRRKMGMGGGSSGNVWDPRWALYPEVAGRLKALWFAYEEARASDKPSAMSAWWIQHFDAHFRVICDGDNGPMSDATEEGTWMGHPALKYEPVPRELLADLLDERAED
;
A
#
# COMPACT_ATOMS: atom_id res chain seq x y z
N MET A 1 58.79 9.03 14.43
CA MET A 1 58.36 8.84 15.83
C MET A 1 57.77 10.15 16.30
N VAL A 2 56.44 10.22 16.30
CA VAL A 2 55.68 11.21 17.07
C VAL A 2 54.64 10.36 17.79
N ASP A 3 54.75 10.36 19.10
CA ASP A 3 53.90 9.62 20.04
C ASP A 3 52.55 10.32 20.14
N PHE A 4 51.45 9.57 20.01
CA PHE A 4 50.11 10.01 20.35
C PHE A 4 49.53 9.00 21.34
N ALA A 5 49.94 9.14 22.59
CA ALA A 5 49.28 8.54 23.73
C ALA A 5 48.52 9.64 24.49
N SER A 6 47.31 9.27 24.92
CA SER A 6 46.37 9.94 25.83
C SER A 6 45.75 11.27 25.39
N ASP A 7 44.47 11.22 25.06
CA ASP A 7 43.46 11.76 25.97
C ASP A 7 42.21 10.86 25.89
N ALA A 8 41.79 10.36 27.05
CA ALA A 8 40.55 9.64 27.20
C ALA A 8 39.44 10.70 27.30
N ASP A 9 38.67 10.86 26.24
CA ASP A 9 37.41 11.62 26.29
C ASP A 9 36.39 10.80 27.09
N ASP A 10 36.27 11.18 28.35
CA ASP A 10 35.24 10.79 29.31
C ASP A 10 33.89 11.37 28.86
N TRP A 11 33.24 10.70 27.90
CA TRP A 11 31.89 11.04 27.50
C TRP A 11 30.90 10.51 28.54
N SER A 12 30.64 11.32 29.57
CA SER A 12 29.54 11.14 30.52
C SER A 12 28.20 11.34 29.81
N THR A 13 27.31 10.33 29.89
CA THR A 13 25.95 10.34 29.29
C THR A 13 24.85 10.64 30.31
N GLN A 14 25.09 11.52 31.28
CA GLN A 14 24.05 11.89 32.26
C GLN A 14 23.61 13.34 32.09
N ASP A 15 22.28 13.50 31.93
CA ASP A 15 21.45 14.70 31.65
C ASP A 15 21.68 15.33 30.26
N GLU A 16 20.70 15.42 29.35
CA GLU A 16 19.49 16.24 29.46
C GLU A 16 18.34 15.77 28.52
N THR A 17 18.14 14.47 28.34
CA THR A 17 16.84 14.00 27.82
C THR A 17 15.96 13.70 29.02
N ASN A 18 14.85 14.42 29.17
CA ASN A 18 13.74 14.07 30.04
C ASN A 18 13.09 12.76 29.56
N TYR A 19 13.88 11.68 29.61
CA TYR A 19 13.53 10.33 29.24
C TYR A 19 13.39 9.59 30.56
N GLU A 20 12.15 9.46 31.01
CA GLU A 20 11.82 8.65 32.17
C GLU A 20 12.16 7.19 31.84
N ASP A 21 12.86 6.53 32.76
CA ASP A 21 13.28 5.14 32.62
C ASP A 21 12.03 4.25 32.48
N PRO A 22 11.92 3.42 31.41
CA PRO A 22 10.78 2.52 31.23
C PRO A 22 10.61 1.49 32.38
N ALA A 23 11.59 1.35 33.29
CA ALA A 23 11.45 0.57 34.50
C ALA A 23 10.48 1.16 35.55
N ASP A 24 10.16 2.46 35.50
CA ASP A 24 9.20 3.11 36.41
C ASP A 24 7.73 2.74 36.10
N TYR A 25 7.46 2.08 34.97
CA TYR A 25 6.15 1.56 34.58
C TYR A 25 5.99 0.05 34.81
N ALA A 26 6.88 -0.58 35.58
CA ALA A 26 6.70 -1.96 36.00
C ALA A 26 5.44 -2.06 36.88
N VAL A 27 4.33 -2.46 36.26
CA VAL A 27 3.14 -2.92 36.96
C VAL A 27 3.56 -4.17 37.72
N GLU A 28 3.55 -4.09 39.05
CA GLU A 28 3.73 -5.25 39.93
C GLU A 28 2.78 -6.36 39.48
N GLU A 29 3.34 -7.45 38.95
CA GLU A 29 2.61 -8.68 38.68
C GLU A 29 2.21 -9.28 40.04
N SER A 30 1.01 -8.96 40.51
CA SER A 30 0.40 -9.65 41.64
C SER A 30 -0.08 -11.02 41.19
N GLU A 31 0.57 -12.07 41.68
CA GLU A 31 0.12 -13.45 41.51
C GLU A 31 -1.26 -13.64 42.15
N PRO A 32 -2.28 -14.15 41.43
CA PRO A 32 -3.55 -14.49 42.06
C PRO A 32 -3.44 -15.83 42.80
N GLU A 33 -3.58 -15.77 44.13
CA GLU A 33 -3.86 -16.92 44.99
C GLU A 33 -5.12 -17.66 44.52
N ALA A 34 -5.02 -18.98 44.42
CA ALA A 34 -6.12 -19.86 44.07
C ALA A 34 -7.18 -19.89 45.18
N ALA A 35 -8.44 -19.63 44.84
CA ALA A 35 -9.59 -19.95 45.67
C ALA A 35 -10.77 -20.41 44.80
N ASP A 36 -11.40 -21.49 45.27
CA ASP A 36 -12.39 -22.35 44.61
C ASP A 36 -13.74 -21.69 44.27
N ASP A 37 -14.42 -22.31 43.29
CA ASP A 37 -15.87 -22.46 43.05
C ASP A 37 -16.80 -21.22 43.19
N ASP A 38 -17.36 -20.76 42.05
CA ASP A 38 -18.82 -20.66 41.78
C ASP A 38 -19.08 -20.02 40.39
N LEU A 39 -19.46 -20.83 39.39
CA LEU A 39 -19.82 -20.34 38.05
C LEU A 39 -21.29 -19.92 38.01
N GLY A 40 -21.54 -18.61 38.21
CA GLY A 40 -22.85 -18.00 38.08
C GLY A 40 -22.86 -16.75 37.20
N ALA A 41 -23.84 -16.70 36.29
CA ALA A 41 -24.31 -15.54 35.50
C ALA A 41 -23.62 -15.26 34.16
N GLY A 42 -24.22 -15.81 33.11
CA GLY A 42 -23.97 -15.48 31.71
C GLY A 42 -24.57 -14.14 31.28
N TRP A 43 -23.92 -13.52 30.29
CA TRP A 43 -24.41 -12.33 29.60
C TRP A 43 -25.32 -12.77 28.45
N GLY A 44 -26.63 -12.65 28.66
CA GLY A 44 -27.67 -12.98 27.69
C GLY A 44 -27.74 -11.97 26.55
N VAL A 45 -27.82 -12.49 25.32
CA VAL A 45 -28.14 -11.75 24.09
C VAL A 45 -29.63 -11.38 24.12
N PRO A 46 -30.05 -10.13 23.91
CA PRO A 46 -31.47 -9.81 23.77
C PRO A 46 -31.98 -10.25 22.39
N ALA A 47 -33.06 -11.05 22.41
CA ALA A 47 -33.81 -11.49 21.25
C ALA A 47 -34.80 -10.41 20.77
N GLU A 48 -35.03 -10.34 19.47
CA GLU A 48 -36.04 -9.49 18.83
C GLU A 48 -37.47 -9.88 19.26
N PRO A 49 -38.40 -8.93 19.45
CA PRO A 49 -39.79 -9.28 19.66
C PRO A 49 -40.59 -9.40 18.35
N ASP A 50 -41.22 -10.56 18.21
CA ASP A 50 -42.19 -10.95 17.20
C ASP A 50 -43.49 -10.12 17.21
N ALA A 51 -44.14 -10.10 16.05
CA ALA A 51 -45.39 -9.43 15.74
C ALA A 51 -46.66 -10.13 16.27
N ASP A 52 -47.76 -9.35 16.34
CA ASP A 52 -49.19 -9.68 16.09
C ASP A 52 -50.16 -9.18 17.19
N PRO A 53 -51.47 -8.95 16.93
CA PRO A 53 -52.16 -8.58 15.69
C PRO A 53 -53.08 -7.34 15.85
N VAL A 54 -53.52 -6.79 14.72
CA VAL A 54 -54.49 -5.68 14.58
C VAL A 54 -55.94 -6.19 14.47
N PHE A 55 -56.89 -5.57 15.19
CA PHE A 55 -58.21 -5.10 14.70
C PHE A 55 -59.13 -4.63 15.86
N ALA A 56 -59.57 -3.36 15.85
CA ALA A 56 -60.98 -2.92 15.93
C ALA A 56 -61.15 -1.40 16.20
N ALA A 57 -61.69 -0.73 15.18
CA ALA A 57 -62.46 0.52 15.04
C ALA A 57 -62.83 1.45 16.24
N GLU A 58 -62.65 2.78 16.05
CA GLU A 58 -63.66 3.88 16.02
C GLU A 58 -62.92 5.24 15.92
N THR A 59 -62.95 6.00 14.80
CA THR A 59 -63.77 7.23 14.50
C THR A 59 -63.80 8.27 15.62
N ALA A 60 -63.58 9.59 15.50
CA ALA A 60 -63.22 10.58 14.46
C ALA A 60 -62.46 11.72 15.24
N GLU A 61 -61.69 12.62 14.64
CA GLU A 61 -62.15 13.91 14.10
C GLU A 61 -61.01 14.54 13.26
N GLU A 62 -61.43 15.28 12.25
CA GLU A 62 -60.65 15.87 11.16
C GLU A 62 -59.86 17.10 11.64
N ASP A 63 -58.57 17.17 11.30
CA ASP A 63 -57.81 18.43 11.26
C ASP A 63 -57.08 18.48 9.91
N GLU A 64 -57.38 19.51 9.12
CA GLU A 64 -56.96 19.67 7.72
C GLU A 64 -55.42 19.67 7.57
N PRO A 65 -54.84 18.90 6.64
CA PRO A 65 -53.44 19.09 6.26
C PRO A 65 -53.31 20.33 5.37
N SER A 66 -52.51 21.30 5.83
CA SER A 66 -52.02 22.39 5.01
C SER A 66 -51.13 21.84 3.89
N ASP A 67 -51.56 22.03 2.66
CA ASP A 67 -50.89 21.62 1.43
C ASP A 67 -49.56 22.39 1.29
N PRO A 68 -48.37 21.75 1.34
CA PRO A 68 -47.14 22.43 0.99
C PRO A 68 -47.10 22.61 -0.52
N GLU A 69 -47.18 23.87 -0.97
CA GLU A 69 -46.97 24.32 -2.35
C GLU A 69 -45.90 23.47 -3.05
N PRO A 70 -46.14 22.99 -4.29
CA PRO A 70 -45.14 22.24 -5.02
C PRO A 70 -43.92 23.15 -5.20
N MET A 71 -42.77 22.74 -4.65
CA MET A 71 -41.48 23.33 -5.00
C MET A 71 -41.27 23.10 -6.50
N VAL A 72 -41.70 24.07 -7.31
CA VAL A 72 -41.40 24.16 -8.72
C VAL A 72 -39.90 24.39 -8.82
N PHE A 73 -39.16 23.29 -8.96
CA PHE A 73 -37.75 23.32 -9.36
C PHE A 73 -37.70 23.72 -10.84
N SER A 74 -38.04 24.98 -11.11
CA SER A 74 -38.00 25.60 -12.43
C SER A 74 -36.86 26.61 -12.47
N ASP A 75 -35.65 26.09 -12.58
CA ASP A 75 -34.72 26.58 -13.60
C ASP A 75 -33.72 25.47 -13.98
N PRO A 76 -33.92 24.72 -15.08
CA PRO A 76 -32.93 23.77 -15.57
C PRO A 76 -31.71 24.46 -16.22
N ALA A 77 -31.66 25.80 -16.29
CA ALA A 77 -30.59 26.51 -16.99
C ALA A 77 -29.37 26.88 -16.13
N LEU A 78 -29.38 26.68 -14.79
CA LEU A 78 -28.21 27.01 -13.96
C LEU A 78 -27.30 25.81 -13.62
N TYR A 79 -27.72 24.59 -13.94
CA TYR A 79 -26.85 23.39 -13.97
C TYR A 79 -26.45 23.04 -15.42
N GLY A 80 -26.53 24.02 -16.32
CA GLY A 80 -25.73 24.06 -17.53
C GLY A 80 -24.30 24.46 -17.20
N GLY A 81 -23.65 23.72 -16.30
CA GLY A 81 -22.21 23.65 -16.30
C GLY A 81 -21.86 23.06 -17.65
N THR A 82 -21.61 23.92 -18.64
CA THR A 82 -20.78 23.60 -19.79
C THR A 82 -19.70 22.72 -19.22
N ALA A 83 -19.68 21.45 -19.64
CA ALA A 83 -18.49 20.64 -19.51
C ALA A 83 -17.42 21.52 -20.14
N ILE A 84 -16.64 22.20 -19.29
CA ILE A 84 -15.30 22.60 -19.65
C ILE A 84 -14.68 21.25 -19.96
N VAL A 85 -14.75 20.88 -21.23
CA VAL A 85 -13.77 20.00 -21.83
C VAL A 85 -12.50 20.78 -21.59
N GLY A 86 -11.87 20.51 -20.44
CA GLY A 86 -10.56 21.04 -20.15
C GLY A 86 -9.74 20.68 -21.36
N GLU A 87 -9.03 21.67 -21.91
CA GLU A 87 -7.85 21.33 -22.68
C GLU A 87 -7.10 20.31 -21.82
N GLU A 88 -6.97 19.08 -22.33
CA GLU A 88 -6.08 18.08 -21.76
C GLU A 88 -4.68 18.67 -21.93
N GLY A 89 -4.31 19.54 -20.98
CA GLY A 89 -2.97 20.05 -20.87
C GLY A 89 -2.11 18.84 -20.59
N GLU A 90 -1.35 18.42 -21.59
CA GLU A 90 -0.38 17.34 -21.45
C GLU A 90 0.52 17.68 -20.25
N VAL A 91 0.29 16.99 -19.14
CA VAL A 91 1.04 17.22 -17.91
C VAL A 91 2.45 16.74 -18.18
N GLU A 92 3.42 17.66 -18.17
CA GLU A 92 4.82 17.28 -18.34
C GLU A 92 5.23 16.25 -17.27
N PRO A 93 5.97 15.19 -17.65
CA PRO A 93 6.38 14.17 -16.71
C PRO A 93 7.26 14.78 -15.63
N ALA A 94 7.04 14.40 -14.37
CA ALA A 94 7.86 14.86 -13.26
C ALA A 94 9.30 14.31 -13.35
N TYR A 95 9.45 13.11 -13.88
CA TYR A 95 10.74 12.46 -14.12
C TYR A 95 10.84 12.06 -15.59
N ALA A 96 11.92 12.42 -16.27
CA ALA A 96 12.06 12.17 -17.71
C ALA A 96 12.24 10.67 -18.04
N ASN A 97 12.73 9.89 -17.08
CA ASN A 97 12.97 8.47 -17.23
C ASN A 97 12.98 7.74 -15.87
N VAL A 98 12.98 6.41 -15.93
CA VAL A 98 13.02 5.54 -14.73
C VAL A 98 14.24 5.79 -13.84
N VAL A 99 15.39 6.20 -14.38
CA VAL A 99 16.59 6.44 -13.57
C VAL A 99 16.38 7.67 -12.70
N GLU A 100 15.90 8.78 -13.26
CA GLU A 100 15.56 9.98 -12.49
C GLU A 100 14.48 9.70 -11.45
N PHE A 101 13.43 8.96 -11.81
CA PHE A 101 12.40 8.54 -10.86
C PHE A 101 13.00 7.74 -9.69
N VAL A 102 13.91 6.81 -9.99
CA VAL A 102 14.52 5.99 -8.95
C VAL A 102 15.43 6.83 -8.05
N GLU A 103 16.31 7.64 -8.63
CA GLU A 103 17.32 8.42 -7.90
C GLU A 103 16.69 9.55 -7.07
N GLN A 104 15.68 10.23 -7.61
CA GLN A 104 15.13 11.47 -7.03
C GLN A 104 13.89 11.22 -6.17
N PHE A 105 13.10 10.18 -6.46
CA PHE A 105 11.90 9.84 -5.69
C PHE A 105 12.06 8.52 -4.94
N PHE A 106 12.23 7.42 -5.67
CA PHE A 106 12.07 6.08 -5.12
C PHE A 106 13.04 5.81 -3.94
N THR A 107 14.34 6.03 -4.13
CA THR A 107 15.33 5.78 -3.06
C THR A 107 15.27 6.81 -1.93
N GLN A 108 14.63 7.95 -2.14
CA GLN A 108 14.50 9.02 -1.15
C GLN A 108 13.26 8.85 -0.26
N VAL A 109 12.18 8.32 -0.84
CA VAL A 109 10.85 8.21 -0.23
C VAL A 109 10.64 6.84 0.42
N ILE A 110 11.10 5.76 -0.22
CA ILE A 110 10.82 4.41 0.25
C ILE A 110 11.71 4.06 1.44
N ARG A 111 11.08 3.85 2.61
CA ARG A 111 11.76 3.44 3.85
C ARG A 111 11.14 2.17 4.37
N ARG A 112 11.92 1.09 4.37
CA ARG A 112 11.52 -0.22 4.88
C ARG A 112 12.72 -0.83 5.62
N LYS A 113 12.45 -1.78 6.53
CA LYS A 113 13.52 -2.59 7.11
C LYS A 113 14.07 -3.49 6.00
N MET A 114 15.28 -3.18 5.55
CA MET A 114 16.01 -3.95 4.55
C MET A 114 17.11 -4.74 5.24
N GLY A 115 17.23 -6.01 4.90
CA GLY A 115 18.44 -6.78 5.10
C GLY A 115 19.43 -6.46 3.98
N MET A 116 20.71 -6.54 4.31
CA MET A 116 21.74 -6.63 3.29
C MET A 116 21.80 -8.11 2.86
N GLY A 117 21.48 -8.40 1.61
CA GLY A 117 21.27 -9.76 1.14
C GLY A 117 22.48 -10.68 1.31
N GLY A 118 22.23 -11.99 1.17
CA GLY A 118 23.15 -13.06 1.54
C GLY A 118 22.50 -14.12 2.44
N GLY A 119 21.29 -14.57 2.11
CA GLY A 119 20.61 -15.68 2.80
C GLY A 119 20.02 -15.33 4.17
N SER A 120 19.94 -14.06 4.53
CA SER A 120 19.17 -13.62 5.70
C SER A 120 17.70 -13.45 5.30
N SER A 121 16.81 -14.23 5.93
CA SER A 121 15.37 -14.12 5.73
C SER A 121 14.90 -12.68 5.98
N GLY A 122 14.26 -12.06 4.98
CA GLY A 122 13.83 -10.67 5.06
C GLY A 122 13.76 -9.98 3.70
N ASN A 123 13.51 -8.66 3.71
CA ASN A 123 13.49 -7.87 2.48
C ASN A 123 14.92 -7.55 2.03
N VAL A 124 15.23 -7.68 0.74
CA VAL A 124 16.57 -7.38 0.17
C VAL A 124 16.48 -6.26 -0.86
N TRP A 125 17.50 -5.41 -0.91
CA TRP A 125 17.67 -4.38 -1.94
C TRP A 125 19.13 -4.21 -2.32
N ASP A 126 19.46 -4.41 -3.60
CA ASP A 126 20.76 -4.05 -4.15
C ASP A 126 20.68 -2.67 -4.83
N PRO A 127 21.50 -1.68 -4.44
CA PRO A 127 21.60 -0.39 -5.13
C PRO A 127 21.93 -0.52 -6.62
N ARG A 128 22.51 -1.63 -7.05
CA ARG A 128 22.79 -1.98 -8.46
C ARG A 128 21.56 -2.56 -9.16
N TRP A 129 20.36 -2.12 -8.77
CA TRP A 129 19.06 -2.59 -9.27
C TRP A 129 18.99 -2.69 -10.81
N ALA A 130 19.67 -1.81 -11.53
CA ALA A 130 19.67 -1.77 -12.99
C ALA A 130 20.32 -3.01 -13.65
N LEU A 131 21.14 -3.76 -12.91
CA LEU A 131 21.75 -5.00 -13.39
C LEU A 131 20.73 -6.16 -13.49
N TYR A 132 19.59 -6.06 -12.82
CA TYR A 132 18.56 -7.09 -12.79
C TYR A 132 17.42 -6.71 -13.76
N PRO A 133 17.28 -7.39 -14.93
CA PRO A 133 16.31 -6.99 -15.95
C PRO A 133 14.86 -6.98 -15.46
N GLU A 134 14.50 -7.94 -14.59
CA GLU A 134 13.17 -7.98 -13.99
C GLU A 134 12.92 -6.78 -13.08
N VAL A 135 13.90 -6.38 -12.25
CA VAL A 135 13.78 -5.22 -11.37
C VAL A 135 13.67 -3.93 -12.18
N ALA A 136 14.52 -3.76 -13.20
CA ALA A 136 14.47 -2.60 -14.08
C ALA A 136 13.12 -2.48 -14.80
N GLY A 137 12.57 -3.61 -15.30
CA GLY A 137 11.25 -3.64 -15.92
C GLY A 137 10.13 -3.27 -14.96
N ARG A 138 10.15 -3.80 -13.73
CA ARG A 138 9.16 -3.49 -12.68
C ARG A 138 9.23 -2.03 -12.24
N LEU A 139 10.43 -1.47 -12.03
CA LEU A 139 10.61 -0.05 -11.69
C LEU A 139 10.16 0.88 -12.82
N LYS A 140 10.38 0.48 -14.09
CA LYS A 140 9.88 1.24 -15.23
C LYS A 140 8.35 1.25 -15.29
N ALA A 141 7.69 0.11 -15.01
CA ALA A 141 6.24 0.06 -14.91
C ALA A 141 5.71 0.92 -13.75
N LEU A 142 6.38 0.90 -12.60
CA LEU A 142 6.04 1.75 -11.46
C LEU A 142 6.14 3.24 -11.78
N TRP A 143 7.20 3.64 -12.50
CA TRP A 143 7.38 5.02 -12.94
C TRP A 143 6.25 5.48 -13.86
N PHE A 144 5.89 4.68 -14.88
CA PHE A 144 4.76 5.05 -15.75
C PHE A 144 3.45 5.17 -14.98
N ALA A 145 3.15 4.21 -14.10
CA ALA A 145 1.95 4.27 -13.28
C ALA A 145 1.97 5.48 -12.31
N TYR A 146 3.15 5.91 -11.86
CA TYR A 146 3.31 7.08 -11.01
C TYR A 146 2.99 8.36 -11.78
N GLU A 147 3.56 8.52 -12.99
CA GLU A 147 3.27 9.68 -13.85
C GLU A 147 1.79 9.72 -14.25
N GLU A 148 1.19 8.58 -14.58
CA GLU A 148 -0.25 8.48 -14.84
C GLU A 148 -1.07 8.93 -13.62
N ALA A 149 -0.73 8.44 -12.43
CA ALA A 149 -1.40 8.85 -11.20
C ALA A 149 -1.23 10.34 -10.89
N ARG A 150 -0.09 10.93 -11.27
CA ARG A 150 0.21 12.36 -11.07
C ARG A 150 -0.54 13.26 -12.06
N ALA A 151 -0.71 12.79 -13.29
CA ALA A 151 -1.46 13.48 -14.33
C ALA A 151 -2.98 13.31 -14.18
N SER A 152 -3.45 12.40 -13.33
CA SER A 152 -4.88 12.15 -13.14
C SER A 152 -5.60 13.26 -12.39
N ASP A 153 -6.79 13.62 -12.86
CA ASP A 153 -7.72 14.52 -12.14
C ASP A 153 -8.37 13.86 -10.91
N LYS A 154 -8.19 12.55 -10.71
CA LYS A 154 -8.79 11.82 -9.58
C LYS A 154 -7.97 12.03 -8.31
N PRO A 155 -8.54 12.59 -7.22
CA PRO A 155 -7.80 12.81 -5.97
C PRO A 155 -7.23 11.52 -5.35
N SER A 156 -7.85 10.38 -5.62
CA SER A 156 -7.42 9.07 -5.12
C SER A 156 -6.38 8.36 -5.99
N ALA A 157 -6.00 8.91 -7.14
CA ALA A 157 -5.12 8.23 -8.09
C ALA A 157 -3.76 7.85 -7.48
N MET A 158 -3.13 8.78 -6.75
CA MET A 158 -1.84 8.50 -6.09
C MET A 158 -1.99 7.45 -4.97
N SER A 159 -3.13 7.45 -4.25
CA SER A 159 -3.41 6.40 -3.25
C SER A 159 -3.55 5.02 -3.91
N ALA A 160 -4.25 4.96 -5.04
CA ALA A 160 -4.36 3.74 -5.84
C ALA A 160 -2.99 3.28 -6.36
N TRP A 161 -2.12 4.20 -6.78
CA TRP A 161 -0.76 3.87 -7.20
C TRP A 161 0.04 3.15 -6.11
N TRP A 162 -0.01 3.67 -4.87
CA TRP A 162 0.66 3.02 -3.74
C TRP A 162 0.19 1.58 -3.52
N ILE A 163 -1.13 1.39 -3.45
CA ILE A 163 -1.73 0.12 -3.05
C ILE A 163 -1.68 -0.91 -4.18
N GLN A 164 -1.97 -0.49 -5.41
CA GLN A 164 -2.17 -1.40 -6.54
C GLN A 164 -0.90 -1.65 -7.34
N HIS A 165 -0.02 -0.64 -7.45
CA HIS A 165 1.20 -0.74 -8.24
C HIS A 165 2.42 -0.90 -7.34
N PHE A 166 2.71 0.09 -6.49
CA PHE A 166 3.93 0.10 -5.68
C PHE A 166 4.03 -1.15 -4.81
N ASP A 167 3.07 -1.41 -3.93
CA ASP A 167 3.17 -2.54 -2.99
C ASP A 167 3.26 -3.90 -3.70
N ALA A 168 2.54 -4.07 -4.82
CA ALA A 168 2.54 -5.30 -5.60
C ALA A 168 3.91 -5.58 -6.25
N HIS A 169 4.52 -4.58 -6.88
CA HIS A 169 5.85 -4.72 -7.47
C HIS A 169 6.94 -4.80 -6.40
N PHE A 170 6.86 -3.96 -5.37
CA PHE A 170 7.89 -3.85 -4.34
C PHE A 170 8.02 -5.12 -3.50
N ARG A 171 6.89 -5.78 -3.22
CA ARG A 171 6.89 -7.09 -2.55
C ARG A 171 7.73 -8.12 -3.29
N VAL A 172 7.66 -8.15 -4.62
CA VAL A 172 8.44 -9.12 -5.42
C VAL A 172 9.89 -8.68 -5.54
N ILE A 173 10.13 -7.39 -5.82
CA ILE A 173 11.48 -6.83 -5.95
C ILE A 173 12.31 -7.15 -4.70
N CYS A 174 11.73 -6.97 -3.52
CA CYS A 174 12.44 -7.10 -2.26
C CYS A 174 12.31 -8.48 -1.60
N ASP A 175 11.66 -9.46 -2.22
CA ASP A 175 11.56 -10.80 -1.65
C ASP A 175 12.97 -11.41 -1.51
N GLY A 176 13.46 -11.55 -0.27
CA GLY A 176 14.80 -12.07 0.00
C GLY A 176 14.93 -13.58 -0.17
N ASP A 177 13.82 -14.30 -0.29
CA ASP A 177 13.85 -15.76 -0.47
C ASP A 177 13.73 -16.13 -1.95
N ASN A 178 12.84 -15.46 -2.69
CA ASN A 178 12.51 -15.82 -4.09
C ASN A 178 12.60 -14.65 -5.08
N GLY A 179 12.92 -13.45 -4.61
CA GLY A 179 12.95 -12.26 -5.44
C GLY A 179 14.16 -12.23 -6.39
N PRO A 180 14.13 -11.32 -7.39
CA PRO A 180 15.20 -11.18 -8.37
C PRO A 180 16.56 -10.76 -7.76
N MET A 181 16.55 -10.24 -6.53
CA MET A 181 17.73 -9.82 -5.78
C MET A 181 18.02 -10.69 -4.54
N SER A 182 17.39 -11.86 -4.39
CA SER A 182 17.47 -12.68 -3.17
C SER A 182 18.91 -13.03 -2.74
N ASP A 183 19.78 -13.32 -3.71
CA ASP A 183 21.18 -13.71 -3.48
C ASP A 183 22.18 -12.54 -3.65
N ALA A 184 21.68 -11.30 -3.78
CA ALA A 184 22.55 -10.13 -3.88
C ALA A 184 23.27 -9.88 -2.56
N THR A 185 24.58 -9.67 -2.60
CA THR A 185 25.41 -9.40 -1.42
C THR A 185 26.08 -8.03 -1.53
N GLU A 186 26.62 -7.51 -0.42
CA GLU A 186 27.36 -6.22 -0.42
C GLU A 186 28.51 -6.19 -1.44
N GLU A 187 29.16 -7.35 -1.65
CA GLU A 187 30.27 -7.50 -2.58
C GLU A 187 29.88 -7.20 -4.03
N GLY A 188 28.59 -7.34 -4.38
CA GLY A 188 28.10 -7.07 -5.73
C GLY A 188 28.62 -8.05 -6.78
N THR A 189 28.97 -9.28 -6.38
CA THR A 189 29.41 -10.35 -7.29
C THR A 189 28.24 -11.09 -7.94
N TRP A 190 27.03 -10.96 -7.38
CA TRP A 190 25.83 -11.60 -7.89
C TRP A 190 25.18 -10.81 -9.04
N MET A 191 24.93 -11.48 -10.16
CA MET A 191 24.38 -10.88 -11.39
C MET A 191 22.91 -11.22 -11.64
N GLY A 192 22.22 -11.81 -10.66
CA GLY A 192 20.83 -12.22 -10.78
C GLY A 192 20.65 -13.68 -11.19
N HIS A 193 19.41 -14.15 -10.99
CA HIS A 193 19.00 -15.51 -11.34
C HIS A 193 19.12 -15.77 -12.85
N PRO A 194 19.39 -17.01 -13.27
CA PRO A 194 19.47 -17.35 -14.69
C PRO A 194 18.12 -17.12 -15.39
N ALA A 195 18.18 -16.74 -16.67
CA ALA A 195 16.98 -16.61 -17.50
C ALA A 195 16.20 -17.94 -17.56
N LEU A 196 14.88 -17.82 -17.70
CA LEU A 196 14.01 -18.99 -17.84
C LEU A 196 14.41 -19.81 -19.07
N LYS A 197 14.43 -21.13 -18.89
CA LYS A 197 14.63 -22.06 -20.01
C LYS A 197 13.43 -21.92 -20.95
N TYR A 198 13.73 -21.75 -22.24
CA TYR A 198 12.73 -21.59 -23.28
C TYR A 198 12.98 -22.62 -24.36
N GLU A 199 11.91 -23.31 -24.76
CA GLU A 199 11.88 -24.11 -25.98
C GLU A 199 10.99 -23.36 -26.99
N PRO A 200 11.47 -23.17 -28.24
CA PRO A 200 10.67 -22.52 -29.26
C PRO A 200 9.31 -23.18 -29.45
N VAL A 201 8.27 -22.36 -29.61
CA VAL A 201 6.92 -22.85 -29.91
C VAL A 201 6.98 -23.67 -31.20
N PRO A 202 6.53 -24.94 -31.19
CA PRO A 202 6.48 -25.77 -32.40
C PRO A 202 5.64 -25.08 -33.49
N ARG A 203 6.11 -25.14 -34.75
CA ARG A 203 5.50 -24.38 -35.86
C ARG A 203 4.04 -24.75 -36.08
N GLU A 204 3.68 -26.00 -35.84
CA GLU A 204 2.32 -26.51 -35.92
C GLU A 204 1.36 -25.89 -34.90
N LEU A 205 1.87 -25.48 -33.72
CA LEU A 205 1.08 -24.79 -32.70
C LEU A 205 1.11 -23.27 -32.89
N LEU A 206 2.05 -22.74 -33.68
CA LEU A 206 2.23 -21.31 -33.85
C LEU A 206 1.01 -20.65 -34.51
N ALA A 207 0.45 -21.28 -35.54
CA ALA A 207 -0.74 -20.76 -36.23
C ALA A 207 -1.96 -20.70 -35.29
N ASP A 208 -2.14 -21.74 -34.47
CA ASP A 208 -3.21 -21.80 -33.48
C ASP A 208 -3.02 -20.76 -32.37
N LEU A 209 -1.79 -20.54 -31.91
CA LEU A 209 -1.48 -19.59 -30.82
C LEU A 209 -1.53 -18.12 -31.26
N LEU A 210 -1.26 -17.83 -32.53
CA LEU A 210 -1.34 -16.47 -33.08
C LEU A 210 -2.74 -16.13 -33.60
N ASP A 211 -3.72 -17.02 -33.45
CA ASP A 211 -5.05 -16.92 -34.07
C ASP A 211 -4.97 -16.66 -35.60
N GLU A 212 -3.86 -17.04 -36.23
CA GLU A 212 -3.63 -16.96 -37.67
C GLU A 212 -4.30 -18.15 -38.36
N ARG A 213 -5.63 -18.28 -38.22
CA ARG A 213 -6.37 -19.15 -39.12
C ARG A 213 -6.28 -18.57 -40.52
N ALA A 214 -5.65 -19.32 -41.42
CA ALA A 214 -5.62 -19.02 -42.84
C ALA A 214 -7.04 -18.67 -43.30
N GLU A 215 -7.24 -17.43 -43.72
CA GLU A 215 -8.44 -17.07 -44.47
C GLU A 215 -8.41 -17.87 -45.76
N ASP A 216 -9.27 -18.90 -45.85
CA ASP A 216 -9.48 -19.74 -47.03
C ASP A 216 -10.12 -18.96 -48.20
#